data_AF-A0A7I4Z722-F1
#
_entry.id   AF-A0A7I4Z722-F1
#
_cell.length_a   1.000
_cell.length_b   1.000
_cell.length_c   1.000
_cell.angle_alpha   90.00
_cell.angle_beta   90.00
_cell.angle_gamma   90.00
#
_symmetry.space_group_name_H-M   'P 1'
#
loop_
_entity.id
_entity.type
_entity.pdbx_description
1 polymer ?
#
loop_
_entity_poly.entity_id
_entity_poly.type
_entity_poly.pdbx_seq_one_letter_code
_entity_poly.pdbx_strand_id
1 'polypeptide(L)'
;MHNHFVGGGGDFLSDDITSEGLCDSGLCDSDSDDAMQEVEEYFFELLVDMEIVTRLRSAYPTKIILAQVLLMREILRVWNLLYNHKMLEMSPCDETGNYVREY
;
A
#
# COMPACT_ATOMS: atom_id res chain seq x y z
N MET A 1 30.16 17.44 22.76
CA MET A 1 28.95 17.49 23.61
C MET A 1 28.17 18.75 23.25
N HIS A 2 27.02 18.62 22.59
CA HIS A 2 25.92 19.58 22.71
C HIS A 2 24.64 18.87 22.26
N ASN A 3 23.84 18.46 23.23
CA ASN A 3 22.45 18.07 23.02
C ASN A 3 21.64 19.37 22.93
N HIS A 4 20.76 19.47 21.93
CA HIS A 4 19.61 20.36 22.02
C HIS A 4 18.35 19.56 21.70
N PHE A 5 17.51 19.49 22.71
CA PHE A 5 16.15 18.97 22.73
C PHE A 5 15.19 20.15 22.62
N VAL A 6 14.05 20.00 21.93
CA VAL A 6 12.67 20.51 22.20
C VAL A 6 11.79 19.81 21.13
N GLY A 7 10.81 18.95 21.46
CA GLY A 7 9.44 19.27 21.93
C GLY A 7 8.55 19.62 20.72
N GLY A 8 7.39 19.04 20.40
CA GLY A 8 6.30 18.42 21.17
C GLY A 8 4.98 18.98 20.59
N GLY A 9 3.93 18.15 20.47
CA GLY A 9 2.56 18.53 20.07
C GLY A 9 2.26 18.27 18.57
N GLY A 10 1.28 17.48 18.14
CA GLY A 10 0.04 17.08 18.80
C GLY A 10 -0.96 18.25 18.81
N ASP A 11 -1.84 18.33 17.80
CA ASP A 11 -3.31 18.35 17.93
C ASP A 11 -4.01 19.03 16.72
N PHE A 12 -4.92 18.26 16.11
CA PHE A 12 -6.23 18.56 15.52
C PHE A 12 -6.48 19.77 14.58
N LEU A 13 -6.93 19.40 13.37
CA LEU A 13 -8.04 19.93 12.55
C LEU A 13 -8.57 21.34 12.86
N SER A 14 -8.51 22.23 11.87
CA SER A 14 -9.68 22.84 11.19
C SER A 14 -9.23 23.90 10.16
N ASP A 15 -10.15 24.21 9.23
CA ASP A 15 -10.13 25.25 8.18
C ASP A 15 -9.62 24.72 6.82
N ASP A 16 -10.41 24.51 5.77
CA ASP A 16 -11.73 25.06 5.43
C ASP A 16 -12.58 24.06 4.65
N ILE A 17 -13.83 23.90 5.10
CA ILE A 17 -14.91 23.22 4.40
C ILE A 17 -15.51 24.25 3.44
N THR A 18 -15.08 24.26 2.17
CA THR A 18 -15.90 24.79 1.08
C THR A 18 -16.37 23.65 0.22
N SER A 19 -17.52 23.13 0.62
CA SER A 19 -18.51 22.48 -0.23
C SER A 19 -18.80 23.37 -1.44
N GLU A 20 -18.55 22.85 -2.64
CA GLU A 20 -19.41 22.95 -3.82
C GLU A 20 -18.64 22.43 -5.05
N GLY A 21 -19.09 21.33 -5.65
CA GLY A 21 -18.83 21.10 -7.09
C GLY A 21 -18.01 19.89 -7.56
N LEU A 22 -17.92 18.77 -6.82
CA LEU A 22 -17.33 17.53 -7.36
C LEU A 22 -18.31 16.35 -7.30
N CYS A 23 -19.55 16.61 -7.71
CA CYS A 23 -20.40 15.58 -8.30
C CYS A 23 -20.37 15.78 -9.82
N ASP A 24 -19.20 15.57 -10.44
CA ASP A 24 -19.16 15.27 -11.87
C ASP A 24 -18.90 13.76 -12.01
N SER A 25 -20.00 13.08 -12.27
CA SER A 25 -20.15 11.66 -12.41
C SER A 25 -19.61 11.22 -13.76
N GLY A 26 -18.60 10.33 -13.80
CA GLY A 26 -18.49 9.35 -14.89
C GLY A 26 -17.16 9.18 -15.62
N LEU A 27 -15.99 9.25 -14.96
CA LEU A 27 -14.70 9.00 -15.65
C LEU A 27 -13.56 8.42 -14.78
N CYS A 28 -13.85 7.72 -13.67
CA CYS A 28 -12.81 7.36 -12.68
C CYS A 28 -12.56 5.86 -12.42
N ASP A 29 -13.13 4.93 -13.20
CA ASP A 29 -12.92 3.48 -12.94
C ASP A 29 -11.86 2.82 -13.85
N SER A 30 -11.46 3.44 -14.97
CA SER A 30 -10.52 2.80 -15.90
C SER A 30 -9.05 2.95 -15.50
N ASP A 31 -8.70 4.04 -14.79
CA ASP A 31 -7.30 4.31 -14.40
C ASP A 31 -6.90 3.53 -13.14
N SER A 32 -7.85 3.17 -12.27
CA SER A 32 -7.57 2.39 -11.05
C SER A 32 -7.25 0.94 -11.36
N ASP A 33 -7.97 0.33 -12.30
CA ASP A 33 -7.77 -1.06 -12.70
C ASP A 33 -6.43 -1.24 -13.43
N ASP A 34 -6.07 -0.27 -14.28
CA ASP A 34 -4.77 -0.25 -14.99
C ASP A 34 -3.60 -0.12 -14.00
N ALA A 35 -3.70 0.82 -13.05
CA ALA A 35 -2.70 0.99 -12.00
C ALA A 35 -2.58 -0.26 -11.10
N MET A 36 -3.70 -0.94 -10.83
CA MET A 36 -3.71 -2.16 -10.02
C MET A 36 -3.03 -3.32 -10.77
N GLN A 37 -3.23 -3.43 -12.08
CA GLN A 37 -2.53 -4.40 -12.91
C GLN A 37 -1.01 -4.16 -12.89
N GLU A 38 -0.55 -2.92 -13.04
CA GLU A 38 0.88 -2.59 -12.96
C GLU A 38 1.49 -2.99 -11.60
N VAL A 39 0.74 -2.80 -10.51
CA VAL A 39 1.16 -3.21 -9.17
C VAL A 39 1.25 -4.74 -9.04
N GLU A 40 0.31 -5.49 -9.62
CA GLU A 40 0.36 -6.95 -9.65
C GLU A 40 1.55 -7.45 -10.46
N GLU A 41 1.83 -6.86 -11.62
CA GLU A 41 3.00 -7.18 -12.44
C GLU A 41 4.30 -6.90 -11.67
N TYR A 42 4.41 -5.74 -11.01
CA TYR A 42 5.54 -5.40 -10.15
C TYR A 42 5.71 -6.39 -8.99
N PHE A 43 4.61 -6.86 -8.40
CA PHE A 43 4.68 -7.88 -7.36
C PHE A 43 5.29 -9.19 -7.87
N PHE A 44 4.95 -9.64 -9.08
CA PHE A 44 5.56 -10.82 -9.68
C PHE A 44 7.05 -10.63 -9.96
N GLU A 45 7.47 -9.46 -10.44
CA GLU A 45 8.89 -9.14 -10.64
C GLU A 45 9.68 -9.26 -9.33
N LEU A 46 9.14 -8.72 -8.23
CA LEU A 46 9.78 -8.82 -6.91
C LEU A 46 9.95 -10.28 -6.43
N LEU A 47 9.01 -11.17 -6.76
CA LEU A 47 9.10 -12.59 -6.43
C LEU A 47 10.21 -13.29 -7.24
N VAL A 48 10.34 -12.94 -8.53
CA VAL A 48 11.44 -13.43 -9.38
C VAL A 48 12.79 -12.97 -8.84
N ASP A 49 12.91 -11.70 -8.47
CA ASP A 49 14.12 -11.17 -7.84
C ASP A 49 14.46 -11.90 -6.54
N MET A 50 13.43 -12.25 -5.75
CA MET A 50 13.64 -12.97 -4.48
C MET A 50 14.14 -14.39 -4.72
N GLU A 51 13.68 -15.05 -5.79
CA GLU A 51 14.21 -16.34 -6.20
C GLU A 51 15.70 -16.23 -6.56
N ILE A 52 16.08 -15.21 -7.34
CA ILE A 52 17.48 -14.96 -7.73
C ILE A 52 18.35 -14.69 -6.50
N VAL A 53 17.90 -13.81 -5.60
CA VAL A 53 18.61 -13.49 -4.35
C VAL A 53 18.75 -14.73 -3.48
N THR A 54 17.71 -15.56 -3.37
CA THR A 54 17.76 -16.80 -2.58
C THR A 54 18.78 -17.78 -3.14
N ARG A 55 18.83 -17.94 -4.47
CA ARG A 55 19.86 -18.75 -5.15
C ARG A 55 21.26 -18.20 -4.92
N LEU A 56 21.47 -16.89 -5.02
CA LEU A 56 22.76 -16.25 -4.74
C LEU A 56 23.18 -16.39 -3.28
N ARG A 57 22.23 -16.39 -2.34
CA ARG A 57 22.51 -16.54 -0.90
C ARG A 57 23.12 -17.89 -0.58
N SER A 58 22.75 -18.93 -1.34
CA SER A 58 23.37 -20.25 -1.19
C SER A 58 24.88 -20.22 -1.46
N ALA A 59 25.33 -19.37 -2.40
CA ALA A 59 26.75 -19.20 -2.73
C ALA A 59 27.45 -18.15 -1.85
N TYR A 60 26.75 -17.07 -1.46
CA TYR A 60 27.32 -15.94 -0.73
C TYR A 60 26.42 -15.49 0.44
N PRO A 61 26.30 -16.30 1.52
CA PRO A 61 25.27 -16.13 2.54
C PRO A 61 25.32 -14.80 3.31
N THR A 62 26.49 -14.19 3.44
CA THR A 62 26.68 -12.95 4.20
C THR A 62 26.74 -11.69 3.34
N LYS A 63 27.03 -11.81 2.04
CA LYS A 63 27.28 -10.64 1.19
C LYS A 63 26.00 -9.93 0.73
N ILE A 64 24.88 -10.64 0.72
CA ILE A 64 23.62 -10.16 0.14
C ILE A 64 22.47 -10.07 1.14
N ILE A 65 22.76 -10.15 2.45
CA ILE A 65 21.74 -10.07 3.50
C ILE A 65 20.91 -8.79 3.37
N LEU A 66 21.57 -7.65 3.12
CA LEU A 66 20.88 -6.37 2.98
C LEU A 66 19.91 -6.37 1.79
N ALA A 67 20.34 -6.89 0.63
CA ALA A 67 19.48 -6.98 -0.55
C ALA A 67 18.25 -7.85 -0.29
N GLN A 68 18.42 -8.99 0.38
CA GLN A 68 17.30 -9.86 0.73
C GLN A 68 16.33 -9.20 1.71
N VAL A 69 16.84 -8.47 2.72
CA VAL A 69 15.99 -7.76 3.70
C VAL A 69 15.19 -6.65 3.03
N LEU A 70 15.82 -5.86 2.16
CA LEU A 70 15.14 -4.79 1.42
C LEU A 70 14.06 -5.35 0.50
N LEU A 71 14.37 -6.43 -0.21
CA LEU A 71 13.43 -7.07 -1.12
C LEU A 71 12.24 -7.71 -0.36
N MET A 72 12.49 -8.38 0.77
CA MET A 72 11.41 -8.90 1.62
C MET A 72 10.50 -7.77 2.14
N ARG A 73 11.08 -6.64 2.54
CA ARG A 73 10.31 -5.49 3.00
C ARG A 73 9.41 -4.94 1.89
N GLU A 74 9.93 -4.87 0.67
CA GLU A 74 9.19 -4.35 -0.47
C GLU A 74 8.06 -5.29 -0.90
N ILE A 75 8.32 -6.59 -0.95
CA ILE A 75 7.29 -7.61 -1.20
C ILE A 75 6.14 -7.48 -0.19
N LEU A 76 6.44 -7.32 1.10
CA LEU A 76 5.41 -7.14 2.13
C LEU A 76 4.64 -5.83 1.97
N ARG A 77 5.31 -4.74 1.55
CA ARG A 77 4.67 -3.45 1.29
C ARG A 77 3.65 -3.57 0.14
N VAL A 78 4.06 -4.17 -0.97
CA VAL A 78 3.21 -4.35 -2.16
C VAL A 78 2.09 -5.36 -1.88
N TRP A 79 2.39 -6.46 -1.20
CA TRP A 79 1.38 -7.42 -0.76
C TRP A 79 0.29 -6.75 0.10
N ASN A 80 0.68 -5.89 1.04
CA ASN A 80 -0.29 -5.16 1.86
C ASN A 80 -1.15 -4.23 1.01
N LEU A 81 -0.58 -3.58 -0.01
CA LEU A 81 -1.34 -2.73 -0.93
C LEU A 81 -2.37 -3.55 -1.72
N LEU A 82 -1.95 -4.67 -2.30
CA LEU A 82 -2.84 -5.58 -3.04
C LEU A 82 -3.95 -6.17 -2.14
N TYR A 83 -3.60 -6.56 -0.92
CA TYR A 83 -4.55 -7.11 0.03
C TYR A 83 -5.62 -6.08 0.43
N ASN A 84 -5.20 -4.84 0.72
CA ASN A 84 -6.14 -3.77 1.07
C ASN A 84 -7.07 -3.43 -0.10
N HIS A 85 -6.55 -3.41 -1.33
CA HIS A 85 -7.39 -3.19 -2.51
C HIS A 85 -8.44 -4.28 -2.69
N LYS A 86 -8.04 -5.57 -2.60
CA LYS A 86 -8.98 -6.70 -2.70
C LYS A 86 -10.02 -6.72 -1.58
N MET A 87 -9.66 -6.28 -0.38
CA MET A 87 -10.61 -6.14 0.73
C MET A 87 -11.58 -4.97 0.53
N LEU A 88 -11.14 -3.88 -0.12
CA LEU A 88 -11.99 -2.73 -0.47
C LEU A 88 -12.97 -3.08 -1.59
N GLU A 89 -12.55 -3.83 -2.61
CA GLU A 89 -13.45 -4.36 -3.65
C GLU A 89 -14.54 -5.29 -3.07
N MET A 90 -14.20 -6.05 -2.01
CA MET A 90 -15.11 -7.01 -1.39
C MET A 90 -16.06 -6.38 -0.36
N SER A 91 -15.94 -5.07 -0.10
CA SER A 91 -16.88 -4.34 0.75
C SER A 91 -18.03 -3.79 -0.12
N PRO A 92 -19.23 -4.40 -0.13
CA PRO A 92 -20.38 -3.76 -0.73
C PRO A 92 -20.74 -2.56 0.15
N CYS A 93 -20.32 -1.37 -0.26
CA CYS A 93 -20.98 -0.16 0.19
C CYS A 93 -22.38 -0.19 -0.43
N ASP A 94 -23.36 -0.73 0.31
CA ASP A 94 -24.77 -0.44 0.03
C ASP A 94 -24.93 1.09 0.14
N GLU A 95 -25.38 1.72 -0.94
CA GLU A 95 -25.65 3.17 -1.06
C GLU A 95 -26.73 3.69 -0.08
N THR A 96 -27.08 2.93 0.95
CA THR A 96 -28.09 3.25 1.97
C THR A 96 -27.56 3.31 3.40
N GLY A 97 -26.24 3.18 3.62
CA GLY A 97 -25.64 3.46 4.94
C GLY A 97 -26.13 2.56 6.08
N ASN A 98 -26.58 1.34 5.78
CA ASN A 98 -26.93 0.35 6.79
C ASN A 98 -26.00 -0.86 6.67
N TYR A 99 -25.21 -1.11 7.71
CA TYR A 99 -24.52 -2.38 7.87
C TYR A 99 -25.57 -3.50 7.94
N VAL A 100 -25.59 -4.39 6.95
CA VAL A 100 -26.35 -5.64 7.01
C VAL A 100 -25.76 -6.47 8.15
N ARG A 101 -26.46 -6.47 9.28
CA ARG A 101 -26.16 -7.37 10.39
C ARG A 101 -26.59 -8.76 9.94
N GLU A 102 -25.65 -9.58 9.48
CA GLU A 102 -25.88 -11.00 9.22
C GLU A 102 -26.41 -11.65 10.51
N TYR A 103 -27.54 -12.35 10.40
CA TYR A 103 -28.14 -13.16 11.47
C TYR A 103 -27.54 -14.56 11.49
#